data_AF-A0A1V1PFT3-F1
#
_entry.id   AF-A0A1V1PFT3-F1
#
_cell.length_a   1.000
_cell.length_b   1.000
_cell.length_c   1.000
_cell.angle_alpha   90.00
_cell.angle_beta   90.00
_cell.angle_gamma   90.00
#
_symmetry.space_group_name_H-M   'P 1'
#
loop_
_entity.id
_entity.type
_entity.pdbx_description
1 polymer ?
#
loop_
_entity_poly.entity_id
_entity_poly.type
_entity_poly.pdbx_seq_one_letter_code
_entity_poly.pdbx_strand_id
1 'polypeptide(L)'
;MIIPRRKANMQPNELKKIIQYKQTDLSKNIVQQWESELASFLGRKHAIAVSSGRFGMKLIFEALNLKLKRNYYSCVYSKRSHSDY
;
A
#
# COMPACT_ATOMS: atom_id res chain seq x y z
N MET A 1 -6.28 27.72 -15.49
CA MET A 1 -5.21 26.71 -15.37
C MET A 1 -5.43 25.92 -14.08
N ILE A 2 -5.68 24.61 -14.17
CA ILE A 2 -5.88 23.76 -12.97
C ILE A 2 -4.50 23.29 -12.50
N ILE A 3 -4.02 23.81 -11.37
CA ILE A 3 -2.81 23.30 -10.71
C ILE A 3 -3.24 22.10 -9.86
N PRO A 4 -2.72 20.88 -10.12
CA PRO A 4 -3.09 19.71 -9.35
C PRO A 4 -2.57 19.85 -7.90
N ARG A 5 -3.43 19.55 -6.93
CA ARG A 5 -3.09 19.59 -5.49
C ARG A 5 -1.96 18.64 -5.11
N ARG A 6 -1.78 17.54 -5.85
CA ARG A 6 -0.69 16.58 -5.68
C ARG A 6 -0.24 16.12 -7.07
N LYS A 7 1.07 16.14 -7.32
CA LYS A 7 1.69 15.52 -8.50
C LYS A 7 2.46 14.30 -8.05
N ALA A 8 2.36 13.21 -8.82
CA ALA A 8 3.28 12.09 -8.64
C ALA A 8 4.69 12.58 -9.02
N ASN A 9 5.63 12.48 -8.08
CA ASN A 9 7.02 12.78 -8.34
C ASN A 9 7.73 11.45 -8.66
N MET A 10 7.87 11.16 -9.94
CA MET A 10 8.59 9.96 -10.38
C MET A 10 10.08 10.23 -10.46
N GLN A 11 10.88 9.35 -9.85
CA GLN A 11 12.33 9.40 -9.95
C GLN A 11 12.77 8.95 -11.35
N PRO A 12 13.86 9.52 -11.91
CA PRO A 12 14.31 9.22 -13.28
C PRO A 12 14.53 7.72 -13.59
N ASN A 13 14.80 6.91 -12.56
CA ASN A 13 15.11 5.50 -12.71
C ASN A 13 13.92 4.55 -12.48
N GLU A 14 12.75 5.04 -12.04
CA GLU A 14 11.59 4.18 -11.77
C GLU A 14 11.06 3.50 -13.04
N LEU A 15 11.00 4.24 -14.16
CA LEU A 15 10.59 3.66 -15.43
C LEU A 15 11.55 2.57 -15.93
N LYS A 16 12.86 2.82 -15.83
CA LYS A 16 13.89 1.85 -16.22
C LYS A 16 13.77 0.55 -15.41
N LYS A 17 13.55 0.68 -14.10
CA LYS A 17 13.31 -0.44 -13.19
C LYS A 17 12.08 -1.24 -13.62
N ILE A 18 10.95 -0.59 -13.88
CA ILE A 18 9.71 -1.28 -14.32
C ILE A 18 9.93 -2.07 -15.61
N ILE A 19 10.61 -1.47 -16.61
CA ILE A 19 10.90 -2.15 -17.88
C ILE A 19 11.78 -3.38 -17.65
N GLN A 20 12.83 -3.24 -16.83
CA GLN A 20 13.73 -4.35 -16.47
C GLN A 20 12.96 -5.50 -15.80
N TYR A 21 12.04 -5.19 -14.88
CA TYR A 21 11.25 -6.23 -14.19
C TYR A 21 10.27 -6.94 -15.11
N LYS A 22 9.69 -6.23 -16.09
CA LYS A 22 8.81 -6.84 -17.10
C LYS A 22 9.54 -7.85 -17.97
N GLN A 23 10.84 -7.64 -18.22
CA GLN A 23 11.64 -8.51 -19.08
C GLN A 23 12.18 -9.76 -18.38
N THR A 24 12.26 -9.76 -17.05
CA THR A 24 13.02 -10.76 -16.27
C THR A 24 12.16 -11.70 -15.44
N ASP A 25 10.83 -11.56 -15.46
CA ASP A 25 9.85 -12.29 -14.61
C ASP A 25 10.20 -12.29 -13.10
N LEU A 26 10.97 -11.28 -12.66
CA LEU A 26 11.41 -11.09 -11.28
C LEU A 26 10.32 -10.52 -10.35
N SER A 27 9.06 -10.57 -10.78
CA SER A 27 7.93 -9.91 -10.14
C SER A 27 7.72 -10.34 -8.68
N LYS A 28 8.00 -11.60 -8.33
CA LYS A 28 7.88 -12.10 -6.95
C LYS A 28 9.05 -11.69 -6.06
N ASN A 29 10.27 -11.72 -6.58
CA ASN A 29 11.48 -11.41 -5.81
C ASN A 29 11.51 -9.94 -5.40
N ILE A 30 10.99 -9.05 -6.24
CA ILE A 30 10.99 -7.61 -5.93
C ILE A 30 9.98 -7.23 -4.84
N VAL A 31 8.82 -7.87 -4.80
CA VAL A 31 7.82 -7.59 -3.78
C VAL A 31 8.39 -7.92 -2.41
N GLN A 32 9.02 -9.10 -2.28
CA GLN A 32 9.68 -9.51 -1.04
C GLN A 32 10.84 -8.58 -0.65
N GLN A 33 11.65 -8.16 -1.62
CA GLN A 33 12.73 -7.20 -1.38
C GLN A 33 12.17 -5.88 -0.85
N TRP A 34 11.14 -5.32 -1.51
CA TRP A 34 10.50 -4.07 -1.10
C TRP A 34 9.87 -4.18 0.29
N GLU A 35 9.21 -5.29 0.59
CA GLU A 35 8.65 -5.58 1.92
C GLU A 35 9.75 -5.61 2.99
N SER A 36 10.87 -6.28 2.72
CA SER A 36 12.01 -6.35 3.64
C SER A 36 12.63 -4.98 3.89
N GLU A 37 12.89 -4.20 2.83
CA GLU A 37 13.43 -2.84 2.92
C GLU A 37 12.50 -1.92 3.71
N LEU A 38 11.19 -1.98 3.44
CA LEU A 38 10.20 -1.17 4.14
C LEU A 38 10.06 -1.57 5.62
N ALA A 39 10.06 -2.87 5.92
CA ALA A 39 10.02 -3.36 7.30
C ALA A 39 11.22 -2.85 8.10
N SER A 40 12.42 -2.93 7.51
CA SER A 40 13.65 -2.39 8.10
C SER A 40 13.55 -0.88 8.30
N PHE A 41 13.10 -0.14 7.31
CA PHE A 41 12.94 1.32 7.39
C PHE A 41 11.98 1.75 8.52
N LEU A 42 10.89 1.01 8.72
CA LEU A 42 9.89 1.29 9.76
C LEU A 42 10.25 0.73 11.14
N GLY A 43 11.36 -0.01 11.27
CA GLY A 43 11.72 -0.71 12.52
C GLY A 43 10.72 -1.79 12.91
N ARG A 44 10.12 -2.48 11.92
CA ARG A 44 9.14 -3.55 12.13
C ARG A 44 9.72 -4.89 11.68
N LYS A 45 9.24 -5.99 12.28
CA LYS A 45 9.65 -7.34 11.90
C LYS A 45 9.18 -7.74 10.51
N HIS A 46 8.00 -7.25 10.11
CA HIS A 46 7.35 -7.60 8.85
C HIS A 46 6.65 -6.39 8.25
N ALA A 47 6.62 -6.34 6.92
CA ALA A 47 5.75 -5.49 6.11
C ALA A 47 5.16 -6.34 4.99
N ILE A 48 3.96 -6.00 4.53
CA ILE A 48 3.26 -6.72 3.46
C ILE A 48 2.77 -5.71 2.44
N ALA A 49 3.15 -5.92 1.18
CA ALA A 49 2.70 -5.14 0.04
C ALA A 49 1.31 -5.61 -0.39
N VAL A 50 0.40 -4.66 -0.56
CA VAL A 50 -0.97 -4.92 -0.98
C VAL A 50 -1.39 -3.96 -2.08
N SER A 51 -2.41 -4.34 -2.85
CA SER A 51 -2.91 -3.57 -3.99
C SER A 51 -3.45 -2.19 -3.60
N SER A 52 -3.94 -2.01 -2.36
CA SER A 52 -4.39 -0.71 -1.86
C SER A 52 -4.43 -0.65 -0.34
N GLY A 53 -4.37 0.55 0.22
CA GLY A 53 -4.52 0.77 1.67
C GLY A 53 -5.87 0.29 2.20
N ARG A 54 -6.95 0.37 1.40
CA ARG A 54 -8.28 -0.14 1.80
C ARG A 54 -8.25 -1.66 1.97
N PHE A 55 -7.67 -2.36 1.01
CA PHE A 55 -7.53 -3.81 1.08
C PHE A 55 -6.64 -4.22 2.26
N GLY A 56 -5.53 -3.52 2.48
CA GLY A 56 -4.66 -3.74 3.65
C GLY A 56 -5.41 -3.58 4.98
N MET A 57 -6.21 -2.52 5.13
CA MET A 57 -7.02 -2.32 6.34
C MET A 57 -8.07 -3.41 6.54
N LYS A 58 -8.71 -3.87 5.46
CA LYS A 58 -9.65 -5.00 5.52
C LYS A 58 -8.96 -6.25 6.05
N LEU A 59 -7.79 -6.61 5.52
CA LEU A 59 -7.02 -7.77 5.98
C LEU A 59 -6.64 -7.65 7.47
N ILE A 60 -6.27 -6.46 7.93
CA ILE A 60 -5.98 -6.21 9.35
C ILE A 60 -7.21 -6.45 10.22
N PHE A 61 -8.37 -5.94 9.82
CA PHE A 61 -9.61 -6.15 10.59
C PHE A 61 -10.04 -7.61 10.62
N GLU A 62 -9.90 -8.32 9.51
CA GLU A 62 -10.15 -9.77 9.43
C GLU A 62 -9.20 -10.55 10.34
N ALA A 63 -7.90 -10.25 10.29
CA ALA A 63 -6.89 -10.89 11.14
C ALA A 63 -7.12 -10.64 12.64
N LEU A 64 -7.61 -9.46 13.01
CA LEU A 64 -7.97 -9.11 14.39
C LEU A 64 -9.38 -9.59 14.80
N ASN A 65 -10.09 -10.30 13.92
CA ASN A 65 -11.47 -10.75 14.15
C ASN A 65 -12.43 -9.60 14.54
N LEU A 66 -12.15 -8.39 14.03
CA LEU A 66 -12.99 -7.22 14.22
C LEU A 66 -14.15 -7.29 13.23
N LYS A 67 -15.23 -7.97 13.64
CA LYS A 67 -16.50 -7.93 12.91
C LYS A 67 -17.05 -6.50 12.95
N LEU A 68 -17.69 -6.07 11.84
CA LEU A 68 -18.43 -4.80 11.67
C LEU A 68 -19.47 -4.49 12.77
N LYS A 69 -19.71 -5.42 13.72
CA LYS A 69 -20.64 -5.28 14.84
C LYS A 69 -19.98 -4.87 16.17
N ARG A 70 -18.65 -4.72 16.22
CA ARG A 70 -17.95 -4.21 17.42
C ARG A 70 -17.69 -2.72 17.26
N ASN A 71 -18.01 -1.94 18.29
CA ASN A 71 -17.72 -0.51 18.33
C ASN A 71 -16.21 -0.29 18.25
N TYR A 72 -15.74 0.32 17.17
CA TYR A 72 -14.37 0.80 17.06
C TYR A 72 -14.37 2.32 16.91
N TYR A 73 -13.42 2.97 17.56
CA TYR A 73 -13.22 4.40 17.42
C TYR A 73 -12.63 4.68 16.04
N SER A 74 -13.25 5.61 15.31
CA SER A 74 -12.72 6.13 14.05
C SER A 74 -12.64 7.65 14.15
N CYS A 75 -11.63 8.24 13.51
CA CYS A 75 -11.49 9.68 13.47
C CYS A 75 -12.58 10.29 12.58
N VAL A 76 -13.34 11.24 13.12
CA VAL A 76 -14.44 11.94 12.41
C VAL A 76 -13.91 12.69 11.18
N TYR A 77 -12.64 13.13 11.20
CA TYR A 77 -11.96 13.82 10.09
C TYR A 77 -11.04 12.90 9.28
N SER A 78 -11.45 11.66 9.06
CA SER A 78 -10.72 10.73 8.18
C SER A 78 -11.28 10.74 6.76
N LYS A 79 -10.40 10.52 5.77
CA LYS A 79 -10.83 10.35 4.38
C LYS A 79 -11.67 9.08 4.26
N ARG A 80 -12.99 9.24 4.13
CA ARG A 80 -13.88 8.11 3.80
C ARG A 80 -13.53 7.61 2.41
N SER A 81 -13.21 6.33 2.32
CA SER A 81 -12.97 5.67 1.06
C SER A 81 -14.33 5.17 0.54
N HIS A 82 -15.01 5.92 -0.34
CA HIS A 82 -16.31 5.53 -0.90
C HIS A 82 -16.22 4.19 -1.66
N SER A 83 -17.21 3.34 -1.44
CA SER A 83 -17.37 2.02 -2.07
C SER A 83 -18.28 2.19 -3.28
N ASP A 84 -17.69 2.19 -4.48
CA ASP A 84 -18.42 1.90 -5.71
C ASP A 84 -18.01 0.49 -6.14
N TYR A 85 -18.53 -0.50 -5.41
CA TYR A 85 -18.66 -1.89 -5.79
C TYR A 85 -19.90 -2.44 -5.11
#